data_AF-A0A3S3PG35-F1
#
_entry.id   AF-A0A3S3PG35-F1
#
_cell.length_a   1.000
_cell.length_b   1.000
_cell.length_c   1.000
_cell.angle_alpha   90.00
_cell.angle_beta   90.00
_cell.angle_gamma   90.00
#
_symmetry.space_group_name_H-M   'P 1'
#
loop_
_entity.id
_entity.type
_entity.pdbx_description
1 polymer ?
#
loop_
_entity_poly.entity_id
_entity_poly.type
_entity_poly.pdbx_seq_one_letter_code
_entity_poly.pdbx_strand_id
1 'polypeptide(L)'
;MPTTAEDQIAELTAWLAASSRNDVSPCGDPIKRGPFAEIVGIGLDDPAPDLTAEIALGCLPLLTPADVPAPAFAEAQGQAVVMDRAAHVIWKAGAAKARPEGFPAVAVVGLEAGQTMRDACAAAGVDPDADRAVIGLPLYAILPGVALKLRPMLPVR
;
A
#
# COMPACT_ATOMS: atom_id res chain seq x y z
N MET A 1 -3.21 24.70 -5.86
CA MET A 1 -3.27 24.18 -4.49
C MET A 1 -3.33 22.67 -4.61
N PRO A 2 -2.60 21.93 -3.76
CA PRO A 2 -2.73 20.48 -3.74
C PRO A 2 -4.17 20.08 -3.36
N THR A 3 -4.65 18.98 -3.92
CA THR A 3 -5.92 18.35 -3.53
C THR A 3 -5.75 17.55 -2.25
N THR A 4 -6.85 17.26 -1.55
CA THR A 4 -6.83 16.40 -0.35
C THR A 4 -6.21 15.03 -0.65
N ALA A 5 -6.46 14.46 -1.83
CA ALA A 5 -5.87 13.20 -2.24
C ALA A 5 -4.35 13.31 -2.43
N GLU A 6 -3.86 14.38 -3.04
CA GLU A 6 -2.42 14.64 -3.20
C GLU A 6 -1.71 14.79 -1.85
N ASP A 7 -2.32 15.52 -0.91
CA ASP A 7 -1.79 15.67 0.45
C ASP A 7 -1.72 14.31 1.18
N GLN A 8 -2.76 13.48 1.06
CA GLN A 8 -2.78 12.14 1.66
C GLN A 8 -1.76 11.18 1.04
N ILE A 9 -1.51 11.27 -0.28
CA ILE A 9 -0.47 10.49 -0.94
C ILE A 9 0.92 10.96 -0.49
N ALA A 10 1.13 12.27 -0.31
CA ALA A 10 2.38 12.80 0.22
C ALA A 10 2.62 12.33 1.67
N GLU A 11 1.60 12.36 2.52
CA GLU A 11 1.65 11.83 3.89
C GLU A 11 1.93 10.31 3.92
N LEU A 12 1.29 9.53 3.03
CA LEU A 12 1.54 8.09 2.91
C LEU A 12 2.99 7.84 2.52
N THR A 13 3.49 8.58 1.53
CA THR A 13 4.87 8.50 1.07
C THR A 13 5.85 8.80 2.21
N ALA A 14 5.59 9.85 3.00
CA ALA A 14 6.41 10.19 4.16
C ALA A 14 6.39 9.09 5.23
N TRP A 15 5.22 8.50 5.49
CA TRP A 15 5.08 7.38 6.42
C TRP A 15 5.85 6.13 5.97
N LEU A 16 5.78 5.80 4.68
CA LEU A 16 6.52 4.69 4.08
C LEU A 16 8.03 4.93 4.16
N ALA A 17 8.48 6.14 3.84
CA ALA A 17 9.89 6.52 3.96
C ALA A 17 10.39 6.38 5.41
N ALA A 18 9.61 6.86 6.39
CA ALA A 18 9.93 6.73 7.81
C ALA A 18 10.03 5.26 8.25
N SER A 19 9.11 4.41 7.77
CA SER A 19 9.07 2.96 8.02
C SER A 19 10.18 2.18 7.31
N SER A 20 10.83 2.80 6.33
CA SER A 20 11.92 2.21 5.53
C SER A 20 13.32 2.60 6.01
N ARG A 21 13.43 3.44 7.06
CA ARG A 21 14.74 3.92 7.54
C ARG A 21 15.58 2.80 8.13
N ASN A 22 16.87 2.81 7.79
CA ASN A 22 17.88 1.98 8.44
C ASN A 22 17.84 2.17 9.95
N ASP A 23 18.22 1.12 10.66
CA ASP A 23 18.15 1.04 12.11
C ASP A 23 19.48 0.52 12.67
N VAL A 24 19.61 0.49 14.00
CA VAL A 24 20.80 -0.02 14.68
C VAL A 24 20.35 -1.04 15.72
N SER A 25 21.01 -2.20 15.76
CA SER A 25 20.71 -3.23 16.75
C SER A 25 21.06 -2.74 18.17
N PRO A 26 20.50 -3.36 19.23
CA PRO A 26 20.92 -3.07 20.61
C PRO A 26 22.43 -3.28 20.87
N CYS A 27 23.11 -4.06 20.01
CA CYS A 27 24.55 -4.30 20.07
C CYS A 27 25.38 -3.30 19.24
N GLY A 28 24.74 -2.37 18.53
CA GLY A 28 25.40 -1.35 17.71
C GLY A 28 25.57 -1.71 16.24
N ASP A 29 25.09 -2.87 15.78
CA ASP A 29 25.24 -3.30 14.39
C ASP A 29 24.24 -2.57 13.48
N PRO A 30 24.66 -2.07 12.29
CA PRO A 30 23.74 -1.44 11.36
C PRO A 30 22.76 -2.45 10.76
N ILE A 31 21.47 -2.14 10.81
CA ILE A 31 20.39 -2.89 10.18
C ILE A 31 19.93 -2.10 8.96
N LYS A 32 20.31 -2.59 7.78
CA LYS A 32 19.75 -2.05 6.54
C LYS A 32 18.27 -2.43 6.44
N ARG A 33 17.43 -1.42 6.23
CA ARG A 33 16.02 -1.59 5.96
C ARG A 33 15.76 -1.25 4.49
N GLY A 34 15.16 -2.19 3.76
CA GLY A 34 14.65 -1.96 2.42
C GLY A 34 13.33 -1.17 2.45
N PRO A 35 12.75 -0.87 1.28
CA PRO A 35 11.47 -0.18 1.21
C PRO A 35 10.39 -0.98 1.95
N PHE A 36 9.66 -0.31 2.83
CA PHE A 36 8.55 -0.91 3.57
C PHE A 36 7.41 -1.24 2.61
N ALA A 37 7.06 -0.31 1.72
CA ALA A 37 6.20 -0.51 0.57
C ALA A 37 6.56 0.54 -0.49
N GLU A 38 6.19 0.32 -1.74
CA GLU A 38 6.35 1.27 -2.84
C GLU A 38 5.00 1.58 -3.47
N ILE A 39 4.74 2.86 -3.73
CA ILE A 39 3.50 3.29 -4.36
C ILE A 39 3.65 3.17 -5.87
N VAL A 40 2.63 2.60 -6.52
CA VAL A 40 2.59 2.35 -7.96
C VAL A 40 1.40 3.10 -8.55
N GLY A 41 1.67 4.06 -9.44
CA GLY A 41 0.63 4.75 -10.20
C GLY A 41 0.03 3.83 -11.25
N ILE A 42 -1.30 3.78 -11.32
CA ILE A 42 -2.04 3.04 -12.35
C ILE A 42 -3.22 3.86 -12.86
N GLY A 43 -3.65 3.66 -14.10
CA GLY A 43 -4.91 4.21 -14.57
C GLY A 43 -6.09 3.58 -13.83
N LEU A 44 -7.11 4.40 -13.55
CA LEU A 44 -8.31 3.96 -12.82
C LEU A 44 -9.06 2.83 -13.57
N ASP A 45 -9.02 2.87 -14.89
CA ASP A 45 -9.68 1.95 -15.82
C ASP A 45 -8.71 0.92 -16.46
N ASP A 46 -7.43 0.98 -16.10
CA ASP A 46 -6.44 0.02 -16.59
C ASP A 46 -6.49 -1.26 -15.74
N PRO A 47 -6.28 -2.45 -16.35
CA PRO A 47 -6.15 -3.67 -15.60
C PRO A 47 -4.92 -3.60 -14.68
N ALA A 48 -5.04 -4.16 -13.47
CA ALA A 48 -3.91 -4.21 -12.55
C ALA A 48 -2.68 -4.89 -13.21
N PRO A 49 -1.47 -4.28 -13.11
CA PRO A 49 -0.26 -4.84 -13.67
C PRO A 49 0.12 -6.15 -12.98
N ASP A 50 0.87 -7.02 -13.65
CA ASP A 50 1.46 -8.18 -12.97
C ASP A 50 2.65 -7.74 -12.11
N LEU A 51 2.51 -7.87 -10.79
CA LEU A 51 3.52 -7.49 -9.79
C LEU A 51 4.11 -8.69 -9.04
N THR A 52 3.98 -9.88 -9.63
CA THR A 52 4.41 -11.13 -8.99
C THR A 52 5.91 -11.17 -8.74
N ALA A 53 6.71 -10.61 -9.65
CA ALA A 53 8.18 -10.58 -9.51
C ALA A 53 8.63 -9.68 -8.35
N GLU A 54 7.99 -8.52 -8.20
CA GLU A 54 8.27 -7.54 -7.16
C GLU A 54 7.88 -8.10 -5.78
N ILE A 55 6.73 -8.75 -5.68
CA ILE A 55 6.32 -9.47 -4.46
C ILE A 55 7.32 -10.58 -4.13
N ALA A 56 7.85 -11.30 -5.13
CA ALA A 56 8.86 -12.33 -4.93
C ALA A 56 10.20 -11.78 -4.43
N LEU A 57 10.56 -10.53 -4.79
CA LEU A 57 11.68 -9.77 -4.21
C LEU A 57 11.38 -9.27 -2.79
N GLY A 58 10.20 -9.56 -2.25
CA GLY A 58 9.75 -9.06 -0.96
C GLY A 58 9.32 -7.60 -1.00
N CYS A 59 9.02 -7.02 -2.15
CA CYS A 59 8.43 -5.67 -2.20
C CYS A 59 6.94 -5.73 -1.87
N LEU A 60 6.39 -4.68 -1.27
CA LEU A 60 4.93 -4.51 -1.14
C LEU A 60 4.52 -3.36 -2.06
N PRO A 61 3.94 -3.65 -3.24
CA PRO A 61 3.37 -2.61 -4.08
C PRO A 61 2.00 -2.17 -3.53
N LEU A 62 1.79 -0.86 -3.48
CA LEU A 62 0.52 -0.22 -3.15
C LEU A 62 0.06 0.59 -4.36
N LEU A 63 -1.04 0.19 -4.99
CA LEU A 63 -1.49 0.80 -6.24
C LEU A 63 -2.31 2.05 -5.95
N THR A 64 -2.21 3.09 -6.78
CA THR A 64 -3.03 4.30 -6.63
C THR A 64 -3.37 4.89 -7.99
N PRO A 65 -4.57 5.51 -8.16
CA PRO A 65 -4.89 6.27 -9.35
C PRO A 65 -4.19 7.64 -9.41
N ALA A 66 -3.53 8.07 -8.31
CA ALA A 66 -2.79 9.31 -8.27
C ALA A 66 -1.53 9.24 -9.14
N ASP A 67 -1.16 10.38 -9.74
CA ASP A 67 0.11 10.52 -10.45
C ASP A 67 1.27 10.50 -9.45
N VAL A 68 2.14 9.51 -9.58
CA VAL A 68 3.28 9.30 -8.68
C VAL A 68 4.52 8.92 -9.49
N PRO A 69 5.73 9.24 -9.00
CA PRO A 69 6.95 8.78 -9.62
C PRO A 69 7.00 7.26 -9.76
N ALA A 70 7.61 6.77 -10.83
CA ALA A 70 7.77 5.34 -11.04
C ALA A 70 8.53 4.68 -9.88
N PRO A 71 8.05 3.53 -9.37
CA PRO A 71 8.73 2.80 -8.31
C PRO A 71 10.08 2.25 -8.82
N ALA A 72 11.05 2.12 -7.90
CA ALA A 72 12.39 1.63 -8.24
C ALA A 72 12.55 0.12 -7.98
N PHE A 73 11.65 -0.46 -7.18
CA PHE A 73 11.63 -1.87 -6.75
C PHE A 73 13.00 -2.47 -6.48
N ALA A 74 13.36 -2.48 -5.19
CA ALA A 74 14.57 -3.13 -4.72
C ALA A 74 14.25 -4.20 -3.67
N GLU A 75 15.07 -5.25 -3.62
CA GLU A 75 14.94 -6.32 -2.62
C GLU A 75 14.82 -5.75 -1.20
N ALA A 76 13.78 -6.15 -0.48
CA ALA A 76 13.54 -5.66 0.86
C ALA A 76 14.49 -6.33 1.87
N GLN A 77 15.47 -5.58 2.36
CA GLN A 77 16.43 -6.05 3.37
C GLN A 77 15.94 -5.75 4.79
N GLY A 78 16.10 -6.67 5.74
CA GLY A 78 15.84 -6.41 7.16
C GLY A 78 14.40 -5.99 7.50
N GLN A 79 13.45 -6.22 6.59
CA GLN A 79 12.03 -5.89 6.76
C GLN A 79 11.22 -7.14 7.12
N ALA A 80 10.06 -6.92 7.76
CA ALA A 80 9.09 -7.99 7.97
C ALA A 80 8.60 -8.56 6.63
N VAL A 81 8.14 -9.82 6.63
CA VAL A 81 7.62 -10.45 5.41
C VAL A 81 6.45 -9.63 4.84
N VAL A 82 6.27 -9.68 3.52
CA VAL A 82 5.29 -8.86 2.78
C VAL A 82 3.89 -8.89 3.42
N MET A 83 3.46 -10.06 3.90
CA MET A 83 2.18 -10.24 4.59
C MET A 83 2.03 -9.34 5.81
N ASP A 84 3.04 -9.30 6.69
CA ASP A 84 2.96 -8.54 7.95
C ASP A 84 2.89 -7.04 7.66
N ARG A 85 3.58 -6.60 6.61
CA ARG A 85 3.53 -5.21 6.15
C ARG A 85 2.18 -4.87 5.54
N ALA A 86 1.61 -5.74 4.72
CA ALA A 86 0.27 -5.54 4.16
C ALA A 86 -0.80 -5.46 5.27
N ALA A 87 -0.75 -6.36 6.25
CA ALA A 87 -1.62 -6.32 7.41
C ALA A 87 -1.41 -5.05 8.26
N HIS A 88 -0.17 -4.59 8.41
CA HIS A 88 0.16 -3.36 9.12
C HIS A 88 -0.43 -2.13 8.41
N VAL A 89 -0.34 -2.04 7.08
CA VAL A 89 -0.96 -0.96 6.30
C VAL A 89 -2.48 -0.94 6.49
N ILE A 90 -3.14 -2.10 6.37
CA ILE A 90 -4.59 -2.23 6.60
C ILE A 90 -4.96 -1.80 8.02
N TRP A 91 -4.23 -2.27 9.02
CA TRP A 91 -4.49 -1.92 10.43
C TRP A 91 -4.32 -0.42 10.69
N LYS A 92 -3.25 0.20 10.16
CA LYS A 92 -2.99 1.63 10.29
C LYS A 92 -4.03 2.47 9.58
N ALA A 93 -4.43 2.09 8.36
CA ALA A 93 -5.52 2.75 7.64
C ALA A 93 -6.83 2.68 8.46
N GLY A 94 -7.13 1.55 9.09
CA GLY A 94 -8.34 1.40 9.90
C GLY A 94 -8.28 2.17 11.21
N ALA A 95 -7.10 2.21 11.83
CA ALA A 95 -6.85 2.94 13.06
C ALA A 95 -6.88 4.47 12.87
N ALA A 96 -6.48 4.97 11.69
CA ALA A 96 -6.48 6.40 11.35
C ALA A 96 -7.85 7.05 11.56
N LYS A 97 -8.94 6.27 11.39
CA LYS A 97 -10.31 6.72 11.66
C LYS A 97 -10.57 7.09 13.14
N ALA A 98 -9.92 6.38 14.07
CA ALA A 98 -10.08 6.59 15.51
C ALA A 98 -8.95 7.41 16.14
N ARG A 99 -7.76 7.40 15.52
CA ARG A 99 -6.56 8.14 15.94
C ARG A 99 -5.85 8.66 14.70
N PRO A 100 -6.11 9.91 14.27
CA PRO A 100 -5.56 10.45 13.02
C PRO A 100 -4.04 10.71 13.07
N GLU A 101 -3.39 10.45 14.21
CA GLU A 101 -1.95 10.67 14.35
C GLU A 101 -1.14 9.55 13.69
N GLY A 102 -0.40 9.91 12.63
CA GLY A 102 0.70 9.11 12.10
C GLY A 102 0.35 8.11 11.01
N PHE A 103 -0.86 8.12 10.45
CA PHE A 103 -1.17 7.44 9.18
C PHE A 103 -2.27 8.22 8.42
N PRO A 104 -2.12 8.45 7.10
CA PRO A 104 -3.07 9.26 6.34
C PRO A 104 -4.44 8.59 6.24
N ALA A 105 -5.49 9.42 6.13
CA ALA A 105 -6.88 8.97 6.01
C ALA A 105 -7.22 8.47 4.60
N VAL A 106 -6.49 7.46 4.11
CA VAL A 106 -6.69 6.85 2.79
C VAL A 106 -7.71 5.72 2.83
N ALA A 107 -8.39 5.48 1.71
CA ALA A 107 -9.12 4.24 1.50
C ALA A 107 -8.14 3.11 1.14
N VAL A 108 -8.38 1.89 1.60
CA VAL A 108 -7.66 0.71 1.11
C VAL A 108 -8.66 -0.29 0.57
N VAL A 109 -8.52 -0.66 -0.70
CA VAL A 109 -9.35 -1.67 -1.39
C VAL A 109 -8.49 -2.83 -1.86
N GLY A 110 -9.06 -4.03 -1.94
CA GLY A 110 -8.38 -5.19 -2.50
C GLY A 110 -8.55 -5.24 -4.02
N LEU A 111 -7.47 -5.49 -4.75
CA LEU A 111 -7.49 -5.73 -6.20
C LEU A 111 -7.28 -7.22 -6.47
N GLU A 112 -8.19 -7.79 -7.25
CA GLU A 112 -8.09 -9.15 -7.77
C GLU A 112 -7.49 -9.16 -9.19
N ALA A 113 -7.17 -10.36 -9.70
CA ALA A 113 -6.46 -10.50 -10.97
C ALA A 113 -7.33 -9.98 -12.12
N GLY A 114 -6.76 -9.11 -12.97
CA GLY A 114 -7.46 -8.51 -14.10
C GLY A 114 -8.55 -7.51 -13.73
N GLN A 115 -8.70 -7.16 -12.45
CA GLN A 115 -9.63 -6.14 -11.98
C GLN A 115 -9.03 -4.74 -12.17
N THR A 116 -9.86 -3.78 -12.56
CA THR A 116 -9.48 -2.35 -12.58
C THR A 116 -9.62 -1.74 -11.18
N MET A 117 -8.94 -0.62 -10.92
CA MET A 117 -9.14 0.11 -9.65
C MET A 117 -10.58 0.61 -9.53
N ARG A 118 -11.23 1.00 -10.63
CA ARG A 118 -12.64 1.40 -10.64
C ARG A 118 -13.56 0.27 -10.18
N ASP A 119 -13.38 -0.93 -10.72
CA ASP A 119 -14.19 -2.10 -10.35
C ASP A 119 -13.98 -2.49 -8.88
N ALA A 120 -12.74 -2.41 -8.39
CA ALA A 120 -12.41 -2.68 -7.00
C ALA A 120 -13.10 -1.67 -6.07
N CYS A 121 -13.04 -0.39 -6.40
CA CYS A 121 -13.74 0.68 -5.69
C CYS A 121 -15.26 0.49 -5.69
N ALA A 122 -15.85 0.18 -6.85
CA ALA A 122 -17.28 -0.06 -6.98
C ALA A 122 -17.74 -1.26 -6.13
N ALA A 123 -17.03 -2.39 -6.20
CA ALA A 123 -17.31 -3.56 -5.37
C ALA A 123 -17.15 -3.27 -3.87
N ALA A 124 -16.20 -2.40 -3.53
CA ALA A 124 -15.95 -1.95 -2.17
C ALA A 124 -16.92 -0.84 -1.70
N GLY A 125 -17.78 -0.29 -2.56
CA GLY A 125 -18.60 0.89 -2.26
C GLY A 125 -17.76 2.11 -1.83
N VAL A 126 -16.58 2.27 -2.45
CA VAL A 126 -15.69 3.42 -2.30
C VAL A 126 -15.79 4.25 -3.57
N ASP A 127 -15.94 5.56 -3.43
CA ASP A 127 -15.90 6.48 -4.56
C ASP A 127 -14.43 6.83 -4.88
N PRO A 128 -13.89 6.43 -6.05
CA PRO A 128 -12.53 6.75 -6.44
C PRO A 128 -12.36 8.23 -6.83
N ASP A 129 -13.45 8.93 -7.11
CA ASP A 129 -13.46 10.34 -7.54
C ASP A 129 -13.74 11.29 -6.36
N ALA A 130 -13.89 10.76 -5.14
CA ALA A 130 -14.02 11.56 -3.93
C ALA A 130 -12.71 12.33 -3.61
N ASP A 131 -12.80 13.36 -2.77
CA ASP A 131 -11.65 14.14 -2.25
C ASP A 131 -10.79 13.33 -1.23
N ARG A 132 -10.52 12.05 -1.51
CA ARG A 132 -9.73 11.15 -0.69
C ARG A 132 -8.92 10.20 -1.57
N ALA A 133 -7.66 10.01 -1.21
CA ALA A 133 -6.80 9.03 -1.86
C ALA A 133 -7.28 7.59 -1.63
N VAL A 134 -7.23 6.79 -2.70
CA VAL A 134 -7.50 5.36 -2.68
C VAL A 134 -6.22 4.59 -2.96
N ILE A 135 -6.00 3.56 -2.16
CA ILE A 135 -4.89 2.62 -2.28
C ILE A 135 -5.44 1.22 -2.58
N GLY A 136 -4.92 0.62 -3.64
CA GLY A 136 -5.18 -0.75 -4.03
C GLY A 136 -4.12 -1.68 -3.44
N LEU A 137 -4.56 -2.72 -2.75
CA LEU A 137 -3.71 -3.82 -2.31
C LEU A 137 -3.80 -4.97 -3.34
N PRO A 138 -2.69 -5.42 -3.95
CA PRO A 138 -2.71 -6.41 -5.02
C PRO A 138 -2.89 -7.83 -4.45
N LEU A 139 -4.12 -8.18 -4.09
CA LEU A 139 -4.45 -9.51 -3.56
C LEU A 139 -4.12 -10.63 -4.54
N TYR A 140 -4.13 -10.34 -5.85
CA TYR A 140 -3.76 -11.28 -6.91
C TYR A 140 -2.28 -11.68 -6.93
N ALA A 141 -1.38 -10.80 -6.49
CA ALA A 141 0.07 -11.05 -6.50
C ALA A 141 0.57 -11.62 -5.17
N ILE A 142 -0.22 -11.50 -4.11
CA ILE A 142 0.10 -12.02 -2.78
C ILE A 142 -0.30 -13.51 -2.71
N LEU A 143 0.46 -14.30 -1.92
CA LEU A 143 0.18 -15.73 -1.71
C LEU A 143 -1.32 -15.99 -1.40
N PRO A 144 -1.98 -16.97 -2.04
CA PRO A 144 -3.44 -17.16 -1.93
C PRO A 144 -3.96 -17.31 -0.50
N GLY A 145 -3.25 -18.05 0.35
CA GLY A 145 -3.61 -18.24 1.76
C GLY A 145 -3.52 -16.96 2.58
N VAL A 146 -2.70 -16.00 2.15
CA VAL A 146 -2.58 -14.67 2.76
C VAL A 146 -3.69 -13.75 2.25
N ALA A 147 -3.94 -13.72 0.94
CA ALA A 147 -5.04 -12.95 0.36
C ALA A 147 -6.38 -13.28 1.03
N LEU A 148 -6.66 -14.56 1.30
CA LEU A 148 -7.84 -15.01 2.04
C LEU A 148 -7.98 -14.42 3.45
N LYS A 149 -6.86 -14.18 4.14
CA LYS A 149 -6.86 -13.57 5.48
C LYS A 149 -7.04 -12.05 5.42
N LEU A 150 -6.56 -11.41 4.36
CA LEU A 150 -6.64 -9.95 4.20
C LEU A 150 -8.02 -9.49 3.70
N ARG A 151 -8.67 -10.27 2.83
CA ARG A 151 -9.98 -9.96 2.24
C ARG A 151 -11.04 -9.50 3.26
N PRO A 152 -11.26 -10.17 4.41
CA PRO A 152 -12.28 -9.75 5.37
C PRO A 152 -12.00 -8.42 6.06
N MET A 153 -10.75 -7.92 5.99
CA MET A 153 -10.35 -6.64 6.57
C MET A 153 -10.48 -5.47 5.58
N LEU A 154 -10.90 -5.76 4.34
CA LEU A 154 -11.07 -4.79 3.26
C LEU A 154 -12.56 -4.65 2.90
N PRO A 155 -12.99 -3.48 2.42
CA PRO A 155 -12.21 -2.25 2.32
C PRO A 155 -12.01 -1.57 3.68
N VAL A 156 -10.91 -0.83 3.81
CA VAL A 156 -10.71 0.11 4.90
C VAL A 156 -11.11 1.51 4.42
N ARG A 157 -11.90 2.21 5.22
CA ARG A 157 -12.46 3.52 4.88
C ARG A 157 -12.26 4.53 6.00
#